data_AF-A0A6J4MYG7-F1
#
_entry.id   AF-A0A6J4MYG7-F1
#
_cell.length_a   1.000
_cell.length_b   1.000
_cell.length_c   1.000
_cell.angle_alpha   90.00
_cell.angle_beta   90.00
_cell.angle_gamma   90.00
#
_symmetry.space_group_name_H-M   'P 1'
#
loop_
_entity.id
_entity.type
_entity.pdbx_description
1 polymer ?
#
loop_
_entity_poly.entity_id
_entity_poly.type
_entity_poly.pdbx_seq_one_letter_code
_entity_poly.pdbx_strand_id
1 'polypeptide(L)' 'MDAIHFLTADDASELMGALKAEGYAVRLEENPSAEVRSRWLLHVEPFDDGVVAMVDVYGGWLPDEAY' A
#
# COMPACT_ATOMS: atom_id res chain seq x y z
N MET A 1 10.80 -6.29 -2.57
CA MET A 1 9.40 -6.03 -2.99
C MET A 1 8.69 -5.67 -1.73
N ASP A 2 8.60 -4.38 -1.48
CA ASP A 2 7.97 -3.82 -0.30
C ASP A 2 6.49 -3.54 -0.63
N ALA A 3 5.61 -3.81 0.32
CA ALA A 3 4.17 -3.66 0.15
C ALA A 3 3.63 -2.74 1.23
N ILE A 4 2.71 -1.86 0.85
CA ILE A 4 2.04 -0.94 1.77
C ILE A 4 0.89 -1.68 2.39
N HIS A 5 0.80 -1.66 3.72
CA HIS A 5 -0.18 -2.40 4.47
C HIS A 5 -1.44 -1.55 4.70
N PHE A 6 -2.61 -2.19 4.57
CA PHE A 6 -3.91 -1.58 4.82
C PHE A 6 -4.81 -2.51 5.64
N LEU A 7 -5.74 -1.91 6.40
CA LEU A 7 -6.78 -2.65 7.12
C LEU A 7 -7.91 -3.07 6.19
N THR A 8 -8.30 -2.22 5.25
CA THR A 8 -9.37 -2.48 4.29
C THR A 8 -8.93 -2.22 2.84
N ALA A 9 -9.60 -2.85 1.88
CA ALA A 9 -9.37 -2.58 0.45
C ALA A 9 -9.83 -1.18 0.03
N ASP A 10 -10.78 -0.61 0.76
CA ASP A 10 -11.30 0.73 0.48
C ASP A 10 -10.22 1.78 0.78
N ASP A 11 -9.58 1.68 1.94
CA ASP A 11 -8.44 2.53 2.31
C ASP A 11 -7.31 2.45 1.27
N ALA A 12 -7.04 1.24 0.76
CA ALA A 12 -6.01 1.03 -0.27
C ALA A 12 -6.40 1.61 -1.64
N SER A 13 -7.70 1.76 -1.92
CA SER A 13 -8.20 2.14 -3.25
C SER A 13 -7.89 3.60 -3.60
N GLU A 14 -7.89 4.50 -2.63
CA GLU A 14 -7.53 5.91 -2.84
C GLU A 14 -6.06 6.04 -3.26
N LEU A 15 -5.14 5.45 -2.49
CA LEU A 15 -3.70 5.45 -2.82
C LEU A 15 -3.44 4.71 -4.14
N MET A 16 -4.09 3.57 -4.37
CA MET A 16 -3.96 2.81 -5.61
C MET A 16 -4.36 3.65 -6.83
N GLY A 17 -5.42 4.46 -6.72
CA GLY A 17 -5.85 5.37 -7.78
C GLY A 17 -4.82 6.47 -8.05
N ALA A 18 -4.29 7.09 -6.99
CA ALA A 18 -3.28 8.13 -7.11
C ALA A 18 -1.98 7.59 -7.74
N LEU A 19 -1.48 6.44 -7.28
CA LEU A 19 -0.28 5.81 -7.85
C LEU A 19 -0.44 5.46 -9.33
N LYS A 20 -1.61 4.94 -9.73
CA LYS A 20 -1.89 4.68 -11.16
C LYS A 20 -1.86 5.96 -12.00
N ALA A 21 -2.38 7.07 -11.46
CA ALA A 21 -2.39 8.35 -12.16
C ALA A 21 -0.97 8.90 -12.38
N GLU A 22 -0.07 8.67 -11.42
CA GLU A 22 1.36 9.03 -11.50
C GLU A 22 2.17 8.05 -12.37
N GLY A 23 1.58 6.94 -12.81
CA GLY A 23 2.19 5.98 -13.74
C GLY A 23 2.84 4.76 -13.09
N TYR A 24 2.62 4.54 -11.79
CA TYR A 24 3.13 3.35 -11.10
C TYR A 24 2.33 2.09 -11.46
N ALA A 25 3.03 0.96 -11.52
CA ALA A 25 2.39 -0.35 -11.56
C ALA A 25 1.97 -0.73 -10.14
N VAL A 26 0.70 -1.09 -9.95
CA VAL A 26 0.16 -1.43 -8.63
C VAL A 26 -0.66 -2.71 -8.65
N ARG A 27 -0.58 -3.48 -7.57
CA ARG A 27 -1.34 -4.71 -7.35
C ARG A 27 -1.78 -4.80 -5.90
N LEU A 28 -3.08 -5.02 -5.67
CA LEU A 28 -3.64 -5.21 -4.34
C LEU A 28 -3.88 -6.71 -4.08
N GLU A 29 -3.38 -7.22 -2.97
CA GLU A 29 -3.53 -8.61 -2.56
C GLU A 29 -4.04 -8.71 -1.12
N GLU A 30 -4.87 -9.72 -0.84
CA GLU A 30 -5.26 -10.02 0.53
C GLU A 30 -4.12 -10.84 1.20
N ASN A 31 -3.74 -10.47 2.42
CA ASN A 31 -2.79 -11.22 3.23
C ASN A 31 -3.55 -12.31 4.02
N PRO A 32 -3.44 -13.59 3.63
CA PRO A 32 -4.17 -14.66 4.30
C PRO A 32 -3.64 -14.97 5.71
N SER A 33 -2.47 -14.44 6.07
CA SER A 33 -1.84 -14.65 7.39
C SER A 33 -2.10 -13.51 8.38
N ALA A 34 -2.82 -12.46 7.95
CA ALA A 34 -3.15 -11.33 8.80
C ALA A 34 -4.41 -11.62 9.64
N GLU A 35 -4.25 -11.87 10.94
CA GLU A 35 -5.39 -12.15 11.83
C GLU A 35 -6.22 -10.90 12.16
N VAL A 36 -5.61 -9.70 12.24
CA VAL A 36 -6.30 -8.45 12.62
C VAL A 36 -5.70 -7.18 12.00
N ARG A 37 -4.41 -7.20 11.62
CA ARG A 37 -3.67 -6.04 11.06
C ARG A 37 -3.03 -6.41 9.73
N SER A 38 -3.00 -5.48 8.78
CA SER A 38 -2.38 -5.65 7.45
C SER A 38 -3.06 -6.71 6.56
N ARG A 39 -4.40 -6.73 6.56
CA ARG A 39 -5.20 -7.65 5.73
C ARG A 39 -5.01 -7.40 4.24
N TRP A 40 -4.65 -6.19 3.84
CA TRP A 40 -4.48 -5.82 2.45
C TRP A 40 -3.04 -5.32 2.21
N LEU A 41 -2.42 -5.83 1.15
CA LEU A 41 -1.05 -5.51 0.74
C LEU A 41 -1.11 -4.86 -0.64
N LEU A 42 -0.71 -3.59 -0.72
CA LEU A 42 -0.58 -2.87 -1.97
C LEU A 42 0.88 -2.92 -2.42
N HIS A 43 1.14 -3.71 -3.44
CA HIS A 43 2.43 -3.79 -4.12
C HIS A 43 2.53 -2.68 -5.15
N VAL A 44 3.68 -2.01 -5.20
CA VAL A 44 3.96 -0.88 -6.08
C VAL A 44 5.33 -1.05 -6.74
N GLU A 45 5.42 -0.83 -8.05
CA GLU A 45 6.67 -0.86 -8.80
C GLU A 45 6.80 0.36 -9.74
N PRO A 46 7.93 1.09 -9.70
CA PRO A 46 9.00 1.00 -8.69
C PRO A 46 8.52 1.44 -7.29
N PHE A 47 9.21 0.97 -6.25
CA PHE A 47 9.02 1.45 -4.88
C PHE A 47 10.13 2.45 -4.56
N ASP A 48 9.82 3.73 -4.62
CA ASP A 48 10.77 4.84 -4.42
C ASP A 48 10.20 5.93 -3.49
N ASP A 49 10.96 7.00 -3.27
CA ASP A 49 10.60 8.09 -2.36
C ASP A 49 9.25 8.76 -2.72
N GLY A 50 8.84 8.73 -3.99
CA GLY A 50 7.52 9.20 -4.41
C GLY A 50 6.40 8.37 -3.82
N VAL A 51 6.56 7.04 -3.77
CA VAL A 51 5.60 6.13 -3.14
C VAL A 51 5.50 6.40 -1.64
N VAL A 52 6.64 6.58 -0.96
CA VAL A 52 6.69 6.91 0.47
C VAL A 52 5.95 8.23 0.77
N ALA A 53 6.23 9.28 -0.01
CA ALA A 53 5.55 10.57 0.14
C ALA A 53 4.04 10.48 -0.08
N MET A 54 3.58 9.58 -0.95
CA MET A 54 2.14 9.35 -1.16
C MET A 54 1.52 8.55 -0.01
N VAL A 55 2.23 7.59 0.58
CA VAL A 55 1.74 6.89 1.79
C VAL A 55 1.53 7.86 2.95
N ASP A 56 2.41 8.84 3.14
CA ASP A 56 2.23 9.89 4.18
C ASP A 56 0.97 10.75 3.97
N VAL A 57 0.50 10.90 2.73
CA VAL A 57 -0.67 11.71 2.37
C VAL A 57 -1.97 10.90 2.43
N TYR A 58 -1.97 9.72 1.81
CA TYR A 58 -3.17 8.90 1.63
C TYR A 58 -3.33 7.84 2.73
N GLY A 59 -2.30 7.62 3.55
CA GLY A 59 -2.27 6.63 4.61
C GLY A 59 -1.81 5.25 4.15
N GLY A 60 -1.79 4.33 5.12
CA GLY A 60 -1.15 3.03 5.02
C GLY A 60 0.03 2.93 5.99
N TRP A 61 0.60 1.73 6.12
CA TRP A 61 1.82 1.51 6.89
C TRP A 61 2.88 0.92 5.99
N LEU A 62 4.09 1.46 6.07
CA LEU A 62 5.24 0.84 5.44
C LEU A 62 5.57 -0.49 6.13
N PRO A 63 6.20 -1.44 5.42
CA PRO A 63 6.51 -2.75 6.00
C PRO A 63 7.36 -2.68 7.28
N ASP A 64 8.21 -1.65 7.42
CA ASP A 64 9.04 -1.43 8.60
C ASP A 64 8.25 -0.86 9.81
N GLU A 65 7.08 -0.26 9.56
CA GLU A 65 6.23 0.37 10.57
C GLU A 65 5.13 -0.57 11.10
N ALA A 66 4.92 -1.71 10.43
CA ALA A 66 3.94 -2.71 10.82
C ALA A 66 4.46 -3.59 11.98
N TYR A 67 4.64 -3.01 13.16
CA TYR A 67 4.97 -3.70 14.42
C TYR A 67 3.79 -3.74 15.40
#